data_AF-A0A521B5I4-F1
#
_entry.id   AF-A0A521B5I4-F1
#
_cell.length_a   1.000
_cell.length_b   1.000
_cell.length_c   1.000
_cell.angle_alpha   90.00
_cell.angle_beta   90.00
_cell.angle_gamma   90.00
#
_symmetry.space_group_name_H-M   'P 1'
#
loop_
_entity.id
_entity.type
_entity.pdbx_description
1 polymer ?
#
loop_
_entity_poly.entity_id
_entity_poly.type
_entity_poly.pdbx_seq_one_letter_code
_entity_poly.pdbx_strand_id
1 'polypeptide(L)'
;MKLFKNSLTTLFLALFIVGFTTNGNAQDKRQAVQTYNKALELVNSEDYEQAVSMFEEAIAQGEELGEEGQDIVERARKQLPTTYYQMALTEYRAFQNSKTLSSLDATISAFEEAGEVSEEYGNTQIAEKVPGVITQLMYNRALLQYQQEDFEAALATLDEVIERNANYAKAYYQKGIVTKNMEGGELNEALGYFDQAIEVGNQNNDNQIVTRSREAAGSELVYRGSQAIESKNFSNAVDYLNRALEYNESSEDAYYRLAEAYNGQQKWAEAVEAAQKSLELSNGGRTDKAKNYFSLGTAYQGLGQRADACDAFSNAAYGSFKNSAEHKMEFELKCENI
;
A
#
# COMPACT_ATOMS: atom_id res chain seq x y z
N MET A 1 -14.40 14.97 -11.68
CA MET A 1 -14.69 16.07 -12.62
C MET A 1 -13.78 15.90 -13.84
N LYS A 2 -14.29 15.27 -14.90
CA LYS A 2 -13.55 14.95 -16.13
C LYS A 2 -13.40 16.21 -16.98
N LEU A 3 -12.24 16.85 -16.92
CA LEU A 3 -11.87 17.93 -17.83
C LEU A 3 -10.37 17.81 -18.10
N PHE A 4 -10.03 17.14 -19.19
CA PHE A 4 -8.92 17.41 -20.13
C PHE A 4 -8.87 16.20 -21.09
N LYS A 5 -9.93 16.07 -21.88
CA LYS A 5 -9.87 15.39 -23.17
C LYS A 5 -9.89 16.49 -24.24
N ASN A 6 -9.01 16.34 -25.22
CA ASN A 6 -8.84 17.15 -26.43
C ASN A 6 -7.83 18.30 -26.32
N SER A 7 -6.57 17.98 -26.61
CA SER A 7 -5.64 18.91 -27.25
C SER A 7 -4.85 18.23 -28.37
N LEU A 8 -5.54 17.40 -29.16
CA LEU A 8 -5.14 17.15 -30.54
C LEU A 8 -6.33 17.56 -31.42
N THR A 9 -6.06 18.21 -32.54
CA THR A 9 -6.99 18.73 -33.57
C THR A 9 -7.53 20.15 -33.36
N THR A 10 -6.78 21.14 -33.85
CA THR A 10 -7.30 22.13 -34.82
C THR A 10 -6.12 22.85 -35.49
N LEU A 11 -5.54 22.24 -36.52
CA LEU A 11 -4.66 22.94 -37.44
C LEU A 11 -5.51 23.47 -38.61
N PHE A 12 -5.52 24.80 -38.77
CA PHE A 12 -6.22 25.47 -39.87
C PHE A 12 -5.54 25.14 -41.20
N LEU A 13 -6.19 24.32 -42.02
CA LEU A 13 -5.74 23.99 -43.38
C LEU A 13 -6.11 25.15 -44.33
N ALA A 14 -5.17 26.08 -44.56
CA ALA A 14 -5.27 27.05 -45.64
C ALA A 14 -4.56 26.51 -46.88
N LEU A 15 -5.33 25.92 -47.80
CA LEU A 15 -4.86 25.47 -49.12
C LEU A 15 -4.48 26.68 -49.99
N PHE A 16 -3.18 27.01 -50.04
CA PHE A 16 -2.60 27.83 -51.10
C PHE A 16 -1.87 26.92 -52.08
N ILE A 17 -2.49 26.67 -53.23
CA ILE A 17 -1.83 26.02 -54.38
C ILE A 17 -1.01 27.09 -55.10
N VAL A 18 0.31 27.05 -54.96
CA VAL A 18 1.25 27.74 -55.84
C VAL A 18 2.24 26.72 -56.38
N GLY A 19 2.30 26.61 -57.70
CA GLY A 19 3.17 25.68 -58.41
C GLY A 19 4.64 26.14 -58.47
N PHE A 20 5.50 25.12 -58.68
CA PHE A 20 6.94 25.14 -58.96
C PHE A 20 7.88 25.61 -57.84
N THR A 21 8.76 24.71 -57.34
CA THR A 21 10.23 24.90 -57.27
C THR A 21 10.95 23.61 -56.83
N THR A 22 11.99 23.18 -57.56
CA THR A 22 12.96 22.18 -57.05
C THR A 22 13.91 22.79 -56.00
N ASN A 23 13.93 24.13 -55.86
CA ASN A 23 14.72 24.86 -54.87
C ASN A 23 14.04 25.00 -53.50
N GLY A 24 12.69 25.01 -53.43
CA GLY A 24 11.94 25.06 -52.17
C GLY A 24 12.14 23.80 -51.34
N ASN A 25 11.88 22.62 -51.95
CA ASN A 25 12.05 21.32 -51.29
C ASN A 25 13.44 21.11 -50.67
N ALA A 26 14.51 21.59 -51.32
CA ALA A 26 15.88 21.44 -50.78
C ALA A 26 16.14 22.33 -49.54
N GLN A 27 15.50 23.51 -49.47
CA GLN A 27 15.55 24.39 -48.31
C GLN A 27 14.68 23.83 -47.18
N ASP A 28 13.47 23.37 -47.49
CA ASP A 28 12.51 22.82 -46.54
C ASP A 28 13.05 21.52 -45.91
N LYS A 29 13.69 20.66 -46.71
CA LYS A 29 14.41 19.48 -46.19
C LYS A 29 15.57 19.84 -45.27
N ARG A 30 16.33 20.90 -45.58
CA ARG A 30 17.42 21.35 -44.70
C ARG A 30 16.86 21.84 -43.36
N GLN A 31 15.74 22.56 -43.39
CA GLN A 31 15.06 23.02 -42.19
C GLN A 31 14.62 21.83 -41.33
N ALA A 32 13.95 20.83 -41.90
CA ALA A 32 13.56 19.61 -41.20
C ALA A 32 14.73 18.89 -40.49
N VAL A 33 15.89 18.81 -41.16
CA VAL A 33 17.11 18.24 -40.56
C VAL A 33 17.64 19.11 -39.42
N GLN A 34 17.59 20.44 -39.56
CA GLN A 34 18.01 21.37 -38.50
C GLN A 34 17.10 21.26 -37.27
N THR A 35 15.78 21.19 -37.47
CA THR A 35 14.80 20.99 -36.40
C THR A 35 15.05 19.67 -35.66
N TYR A 36 15.23 18.57 -36.40
CA TYR A 36 15.57 17.27 -35.81
C TYR A 36 16.89 17.29 -35.02
N ASN A 37 17.94 17.90 -35.56
CA ASN A 37 19.23 18.00 -34.85
C ASN A 37 19.10 18.89 -33.60
N LYS A 38 18.26 19.93 -33.64
CA LYS A 38 17.99 20.77 -32.48
C LYS A 38 17.29 20.01 -31.37
N ALA A 39 16.33 19.14 -31.72
CA ALA A 39 15.70 18.23 -30.77
C ALA A 39 16.75 17.34 -30.07
N LEU A 40 17.71 16.77 -30.81
CA LEU A 40 18.78 15.97 -30.23
C LEU A 40 19.70 16.76 -29.29
N GLU A 41 20.01 18.02 -29.61
CA GLU A 41 20.75 18.90 -28.70
C GLU A 41 19.99 19.12 -27.39
N LEU A 42 18.67 19.34 -27.48
CA LEU A 42 17.81 19.56 -26.31
C LEU A 42 17.70 18.31 -25.43
N VAL A 43 17.64 17.11 -26.03
CA VAL A 43 17.76 15.84 -25.29
C VAL A 43 19.08 15.79 -24.50
N ASN A 44 20.20 16.18 -25.12
CA ASN A 44 21.51 16.17 -24.46
C ASN A 44 21.62 17.21 -23.33
N SER A 45 20.87 18.31 -23.40
CA SER A 45 20.77 19.29 -22.32
C SER A 45 19.64 19.00 -21.31
N GLU A 46 19.00 17.83 -21.41
CA GLU A 46 17.88 17.40 -20.56
C GLU A 46 16.63 18.30 -20.63
N ASP A 47 16.50 19.09 -21.69
CA ASP A 47 15.33 19.94 -21.97
C ASP A 47 14.31 19.14 -22.79
N TYR A 48 13.72 18.13 -22.14
CA TYR A 48 12.90 17.14 -22.82
C TYR A 48 11.59 17.69 -23.37
N GLU A 49 10.98 18.68 -22.71
CA GLU A 49 9.74 19.32 -23.17
C GLU A 49 9.96 20.01 -24.53
N GLN A 50 11.01 20.83 -24.64
CA GLN A 50 11.34 21.46 -25.93
C GLN A 50 11.86 20.43 -26.94
N ALA A 51 12.56 19.38 -26.50
CA ALA A 51 13.00 18.32 -27.40
C ALA A 51 11.83 17.59 -28.06
N VAL A 52 10.80 17.23 -27.29
CA VAL A 52 9.56 16.61 -27.81
C VAL A 52 8.92 17.53 -28.84
N SER A 53 8.72 18.81 -28.50
CA SER A 53 8.13 19.79 -29.41
C SER A 53 8.90 19.88 -30.74
N MET A 54 10.24 19.88 -30.69
CA MET A 54 11.09 19.92 -31.88
C MET A 54 11.06 18.61 -32.68
N PHE A 55 10.93 17.44 -32.03
CA PHE A 55 10.76 16.18 -32.75
C PHE A 55 9.40 16.12 -33.47
N GLU A 56 8.32 16.56 -32.83
CA GLU A 56 6.99 16.64 -33.45
C GLU A 56 6.98 17.62 -34.63
N GLU A 57 7.64 18.78 -34.50
CA GLU A 57 7.79 19.73 -35.60
C GLU A 57 8.60 19.13 -36.75
N ALA A 58 9.69 18.40 -36.45
CA ALA A 58 10.49 17.72 -37.47
C ALA A 58 9.70 16.60 -38.19
N ILE A 59 8.78 15.93 -37.49
CA ILE A 59 7.85 14.96 -38.10
C ILE A 59 6.90 15.68 -39.06
N ALA A 60 6.25 16.77 -38.62
CA ALA A 60 5.33 17.54 -39.46
C ALA A 60 6.02 18.06 -40.74
N GLN A 61 7.22 18.65 -40.59
CA GLN A 61 8.04 19.11 -41.72
C GLN A 61 8.45 17.94 -42.64
N GLY A 62 8.78 16.78 -42.06
CA GLY A 62 9.12 15.58 -42.82
C GLY A 62 7.94 15.00 -43.59
N GLU A 63 6.73 15.04 -43.04
CA GLU A 63 5.50 14.57 -43.68
C GLU A 63 5.10 15.47 -44.86
N GLU A 64 5.27 16.78 -44.75
CA GLU A 64 5.04 17.74 -45.85
C GLU A 64 5.95 17.49 -47.06
N LEU A 65 7.16 16.97 -46.83
CA LEU A 65 8.14 16.64 -47.87
C LEU A 65 7.88 15.30 -48.58
N GLY A 66 6.91 14.49 -48.11
CA GLY A 66 6.62 13.16 -48.66
C GLY A 66 7.82 12.20 -48.57
N GLU A 67 8.10 11.47 -49.66
CA GLU A 67 9.19 10.47 -49.69
C GLU A 67 10.56 11.06 -49.32
N GLU A 68 10.82 12.34 -49.63
CA GLU A 68 12.11 12.96 -49.35
C GLU A 68 12.36 13.23 -47.86
N GLY A 69 11.30 13.31 -47.05
CA GLY A 69 11.33 13.56 -45.60
C GLY A 69 11.16 12.31 -44.74
N GLN A 70 10.84 11.15 -45.33
CA GLN A 70 10.51 9.93 -44.61
C GLN A 70 11.59 9.49 -43.60
N ASP A 71 12.87 9.57 -43.95
CA ASP A 71 13.99 9.25 -43.04
C ASP A 71 14.05 10.18 -41.80
N ILE A 72 13.60 11.44 -41.92
CA ILE A 72 13.52 12.36 -40.77
C ILE A 72 12.35 11.94 -39.88
N VAL A 73 11.18 11.68 -40.47
CA VAL A 73 9.98 11.20 -39.76
C VAL A 73 10.30 9.93 -38.97
N GLU A 74 10.88 8.92 -39.62
CA GLU A 74 11.21 7.64 -39.00
C GLU A 74 12.19 7.79 -37.83
N ARG A 75 13.22 8.63 -38.00
CA ARG A 75 14.20 8.88 -36.92
C ARG A 75 13.58 9.64 -35.75
N ALA A 76 12.79 10.68 -36.01
CA ALA A 76 12.13 11.46 -34.96
C ALA A 76 11.14 10.60 -34.16
N ARG A 77 10.27 9.85 -34.85
CA ARG A 77 9.34 8.89 -34.22
C ARG A 77 10.07 7.84 -33.37
N LYS A 78 11.26 7.40 -33.79
CA LYS A 78 12.08 6.47 -33.01
C LYS A 78 12.66 7.09 -31.72
N GLN A 79 12.92 8.40 -31.71
CA GLN A 79 13.43 9.10 -30.52
C GLN A 79 12.33 9.41 -29.50
N LEU A 80 11.14 9.81 -29.98
CA LEU A 80 10.03 10.27 -29.15
C LEU A 80 9.73 9.38 -27.93
N PRO A 81 9.56 8.04 -28.04
CA PRO A 81 9.31 7.17 -26.89
C PRO A 81 10.34 7.31 -25.77
N THR A 82 11.63 7.39 -26.13
CA THR A 82 12.72 7.51 -25.15
C THR A 82 12.73 8.91 -24.54
N THR A 83 12.48 9.95 -25.34
CA THR A 83 12.42 11.34 -24.87
C THR A 83 11.26 11.57 -23.91
N TYR A 84 10.05 11.10 -24.23
CA TYR A 84 8.90 11.14 -23.32
C TYR A 84 9.16 10.38 -22.02
N TYR A 85 9.76 9.19 -22.10
CA TYR A 85 10.11 8.43 -20.91
C TYR A 85 11.14 9.14 -20.03
N GLN A 86 12.12 9.83 -20.62
CA GLN A 86 13.08 10.66 -19.88
C GLN A 86 12.41 11.89 -19.24
N MET A 87 11.47 12.52 -19.94
CA MET A 87 10.65 13.60 -19.39
C MET A 87 9.84 13.12 -18.16
N ALA A 88 9.18 11.96 -18.26
CA ALA A 88 8.46 11.35 -17.15
C ALA A 88 9.37 11.00 -15.95
N LEU A 89 10.63 10.63 -16.20
CA LEU A 89 11.62 10.44 -15.13
C LEU A 89 12.02 11.74 -14.44
N THR A 90 12.00 12.88 -15.15
CA THR A 90 12.21 14.19 -14.52
C THR A 90 11.05 14.55 -13.60
N GLU A 91 9.81 14.32 -14.01
CA GLU A 91 8.63 14.47 -13.15
C GLU A 91 8.71 13.55 -11.93
N TYR A 92 9.13 12.29 -12.12
CA TYR A 92 9.31 11.36 -11.00
C TYR A 92 10.34 11.85 -9.99
N ARG A 93 11.46 12.46 -10.44
CA ARG A 93 12.45 13.09 -9.54
C ARG A 93 11.84 14.29 -8.79
N ALA A 94 11.04 15.11 -9.46
CA ALA A 94 10.33 16.23 -8.84
C ALA A 94 9.33 15.74 -7.78
N PHE A 95 8.59 14.65 -8.07
CA PHE A 95 7.76 13.96 -7.08
C PHE A 95 8.60 13.41 -5.92
N GLN A 96 9.76 12.80 -6.18
CA GLN A 96 10.62 12.29 -5.12
C GLN A 96 11.08 13.38 -4.14
N ASN A 97 11.21 14.62 -4.61
CA ASN A 97 11.58 15.76 -3.76
C ASN A 97 10.38 16.37 -3.03
N SER A 98 9.24 16.51 -3.72
CA SER A 98 8.07 17.23 -3.18
C SER A 98 7.10 16.35 -2.39
N LYS A 99 6.95 15.07 -2.77
CA LYS A 99 6.04 14.08 -2.16
C LYS A 99 4.59 14.54 -2.06
N THR A 100 4.10 15.35 -3.00
CA THR A 100 2.72 15.84 -3.03
C THR A 100 1.86 15.03 -4.00
N LEU A 101 0.53 15.06 -3.82
CA LEU A 101 -0.40 14.47 -4.78
C LEU A 101 -0.28 15.12 -6.16
N SER A 102 -0.12 16.45 -6.22
CA SER A 102 -0.02 17.17 -7.49
C SER A 102 1.20 16.74 -8.31
N SER A 103 2.38 16.57 -7.69
CA SER A 103 3.56 16.10 -8.43
C SER A 103 3.47 14.62 -8.78
N LEU A 104 2.78 13.82 -7.97
CA LEU A 104 2.52 12.42 -8.29
C LEU A 104 1.54 12.27 -9.47
N ASP A 105 0.47 13.04 -9.50
CA ASP A 105 -0.51 13.04 -10.60
C ASP A 105 0.14 13.49 -11.93
N ALA A 106 1.01 14.51 -11.87
CA ALA A 106 1.83 14.93 -13.03
C ALA A 106 2.77 13.81 -13.49
N THR A 107 3.42 13.11 -12.55
CA THR A 107 4.28 11.97 -12.86
C THR A 107 3.51 10.82 -13.53
N ILE A 108 2.33 10.48 -13.02
CA ILE A 108 1.47 9.43 -13.60
C ILE A 108 1.10 9.81 -15.03
N SER A 109 0.64 11.05 -15.25
CA SER A 109 0.26 11.56 -16.57
C SER A 109 1.42 11.47 -17.57
N ALA A 110 2.63 11.89 -17.15
CA ALA A 110 3.81 11.83 -18.00
C ALA A 110 4.21 10.38 -18.37
N PHE A 111 4.05 9.42 -17.46
CA PHE A 111 4.28 8.01 -17.78
C PHE A 111 3.18 7.42 -18.67
N GLU A 112 1.92 7.82 -18.50
CA GLU A 112 0.82 7.43 -19.40
C GLU A 112 1.11 7.89 -20.83
N GLU A 113 1.47 9.16 -21.03
CA GLU A 113 1.88 9.69 -22.34
C GLU A 113 3.09 8.95 -22.92
N ALA A 114 4.12 8.68 -22.10
CA ALA A 114 5.28 7.91 -22.54
C ALA A 114 4.91 6.48 -22.98
N GLY A 115 3.91 5.86 -22.35
CA GLY A 115 3.37 4.56 -22.74
C GLY A 115 2.65 4.62 -24.08
N GLU A 116 1.71 5.56 -24.22
CA GLU A 116 0.92 5.75 -25.45
C GLU A 116 1.82 6.01 -26.67
N VAL A 117 2.78 6.93 -26.54
CA VAL A 117 3.76 7.23 -27.59
C VAL A 117 4.64 6.02 -27.91
N SER A 118 4.98 5.21 -26.90
CA SER A 118 5.76 3.99 -27.11
C SER A 118 4.98 2.92 -27.86
N GLU A 119 3.68 2.79 -27.62
CA GLU A 119 2.81 1.89 -28.38
C GLU A 119 2.64 2.39 -29.83
N GLU A 120 2.40 3.69 -30.01
CA GLU A 120 2.22 4.31 -31.33
C GLU A 120 3.44 4.13 -32.24
N TYR A 121 4.64 4.35 -31.70
CA TYR A 121 5.89 4.28 -32.47
C TYR A 121 6.66 2.96 -32.30
N GLY A 122 6.03 1.93 -31.73
CA GLY A 122 6.56 0.57 -31.69
C GLY A 122 7.77 0.36 -30.78
N ASN A 123 7.93 1.17 -29.73
CA ASN A 123 8.92 0.92 -28.68
C ASN A 123 8.35 -0.04 -27.61
N THR A 124 8.42 -1.33 -27.92
CA THR A 124 7.86 -2.40 -27.07
C THR A 124 8.48 -2.44 -25.68
N GLN A 125 9.78 -2.13 -25.54
CA GLN A 125 10.47 -2.16 -24.26
C GLN A 125 9.88 -1.17 -23.25
N ILE A 126 9.58 0.05 -23.69
CA ILE A 126 8.98 1.07 -22.83
C ILE A 126 7.48 0.77 -22.64
N ALA A 127 6.77 0.42 -23.72
CA ALA A 127 5.35 0.10 -23.67
C ALA A 127 5.02 -1.03 -22.68
N GLU A 128 5.82 -2.10 -22.63
CA GLU A 128 5.63 -3.20 -21.67
C GLU A 128 5.96 -2.81 -20.22
N LYS A 129 6.88 -1.87 -20.03
CA LYS A 129 7.37 -1.47 -18.71
C LYS A 129 6.44 -0.47 -18.01
N VAL A 130 5.93 0.50 -18.76
CA VAL A 130 5.19 1.66 -18.26
C VAL A 130 3.94 1.27 -17.44
N PRO A 131 3.10 0.30 -17.84
CA PRO A 131 1.92 -0.09 -17.06
C PRO A 131 2.25 -0.51 -15.62
N GLY A 132 3.36 -1.23 -15.42
CA GLY A 132 3.84 -1.62 -14.10
C GLY A 132 4.32 -0.42 -13.26
N VAL A 133 4.93 0.58 -13.89
CA VAL A 133 5.34 1.83 -13.24
C VAL A 133 4.10 2.63 -12.80
N ILE A 134 3.12 2.81 -13.68
CA ILE A 134 1.86 3.51 -13.37
C ILE A 134 1.14 2.84 -12.19
N THR A 135 1.04 1.50 -12.21
CA THR A 135 0.42 0.74 -11.10
C THR A 135 1.11 1.05 -9.75
N GLN A 136 2.44 1.13 -9.71
CA GLN A 136 3.18 1.48 -8.50
C GLN A 136 2.96 2.94 -8.06
N LEU A 137 2.89 3.88 -9.02
CA LEU A 137 2.62 5.29 -8.72
C LEU A 137 1.20 5.51 -8.21
N MET A 138 0.21 4.85 -8.81
CA MET A 138 -1.17 4.87 -8.34
C MET A 138 -1.30 4.27 -6.93
N TYR A 139 -0.56 3.21 -6.62
CA TYR A 139 -0.48 2.71 -5.24
C TYR A 139 0.09 3.77 -4.28
N ASN A 140 1.17 4.49 -4.67
CA ASN A 140 1.69 5.60 -3.86
C ASN A 140 0.67 6.74 -3.70
N ARG A 141 -0.18 6.96 -4.70
CA ARG A 141 -1.26 7.96 -4.65
C ARG A 141 -2.29 7.60 -3.59
N ALA A 142 -2.71 6.33 -3.56
CA ALA A 142 -3.57 5.82 -2.50
C ALA A 142 -2.95 5.96 -1.10
N LEU A 143 -1.64 5.73 -0.97
CA LEU A 143 -0.93 5.94 0.30
C LEU A 143 -0.95 7.41 0.75
N LEU A 144 -0.72 8.35 -0.17
CA LEU A 144 -0.76 9.79 0.14
C LEU A 144 -2.17 10.29 0.45
N GLN A 145 -3.20 9.76 -0.21
CA GLN A 145 -4.61 10.04 0.09
C GLN A 145 -4.98 9.54 1.48
N TYR A 146 -4.59 8.30 1.81
CA TYR A 146 -4.76 7.74 3.15
C TYR A 146 -4.05 8.58 4.22
N GLN A 147 -2.84 9.06 3.97
CA GLN A 147 -2.12 9.97 4.89
C GLN A 147 -2.83 11.32 5.08
N GLN A 148 -3.63 11.75 4.11
CA GLN A 148 -4.48 12.94 4.20
C GLN A 148 -5.87 12.64 4.77
N GLU A 149 -6.10 11.41 5.25
CA GLU A 149 -7.39 10.92 5.76
C GLU A 149 -8.52 10.95 4.70
N ASP A 150 -8.16 11.07 3.42
CA ASP A 150 -9.11 10.96 2.30
C ASP A 150 -9.33 9.47 1.96
N PHE A 151 -10.06 8.79 2.84
CA PHE A 151 -10.28 7.34 2.75
C PHE A 151 -11.08 6.94 1.51
N GLU A 152 -12.08 7.73 1.11
CA GLU A 152 -12.87 7.46 -0.09
C GLU A 152 -12.02 7.52 -1.35
N ALA A 153 -11.20 8.56 -1.51
CA ALA A 153 -10.31 8.66 -2.67
C ALA A 153 -9.22 7.58 -2.66
N ALA A 154 -8.70 7.21 -1.47
CA ALA A 154 -7.75 6.12 -1.33
C ALA A 154 -8.35 4.78 -1.79
N LEU A 155 -9.57 4.44 -1.35
CA LEU A 155 -10.26 3.21 -1.77
C LEU A 155 -10.51 3.20 -3.27
N ALA A 156 -11.01 4.28 -3.85
CA ALA A 156 -11.24 4.38 -5.29
C ALA A 156 -9.94 4.19 -6.09
N THR A 157 -8.85 4.80 -5.65
CA THR A 157 -7.53 4.65 -6.30
C THR A 157 -7.01 3.21 -6.17
N LEU A 158 -7.25 2.53 -5.05
CA LEU A 158 -6.87 1.13 -4.86
C LEU A 158 -7.69 0.20 -5.75
N ASP A 159 -8.97 0.50 -5.99
CA ASP A 159 -9.80 -0.23 -6.94
C ASP A 159 -9.23 -0.11 -8.36
N GLU A 160 -8.81 1.09 -8.79
CA GLU A 160 -8.14 1.27 -10.07
C GLU A 160 -6.81 0.50 -10.17
N VAL A 161 -6.03 0.42 -9.07
CA VAL A 161 -4.80 -0.39 -9.02
C VAL A 161 -5.10 -1.88 -9.22
N ILE A 162 -6.16 -2.38 -8.58
CA ILE A 162 -6.59 -3.78 -8.68
C ILE A 162 -7.15 -4.09 -10.07
N GLU A 163 -7.89 -3.17 -10.68
CA GLU A 163 -8.39 -3.32 -12.06
C GLU A 163 -7.24 -3.43 -13.06
N ARG A 164 -6.19 -2.62 -12.90
CA ARG A 164 -4.98 -2.67 -13.74
C ARG A 164 -4.14 -3.92 -13.45
N ASN A 165 -4.03 -4.33 -12.19
CA ASN A 165 -3.25 -5.48 -11.78
C ASN A 165 -3.89 -6.19 -10.58
N ALA A 166 -4.72 -7.20 -10.87
CA ALA A 166 -5.39 -8.00 -9.85
C ALA A 166 -4.40 -8.78 -8.96
N ASN A 167 -3.15 -8.94 -9.40
CA ASN A 167 -2.08 -9.60 -8.65
C ASN A 167 -1.30 -8.63 -7.74
N TYR A 168 -1.71 -7.37 -7.62
CA TYR A 168 -1.03 -6.39 -6.77
C TYR A 168 -1.45 -6.53 -5.30
N ALA A 169 -0.94 -7.55 -4.61
CA ALA A 169 -1.30 -7.90 -3.22
C ALA A 169 -1.27 -6.72 -2.23
N LYS A 170 -0.34 -5.78 -2.43
CA LYS A 170 -0.22 -4.56 -1.59
C LYS A 170 -1.47 -3.68 -1.63
N ALA A 171 -2.22 -3.67 -2.75
CA ALA A 171 -3.44 -2.87 -2.86
C ALA A 171 -4.54 -3.42 -1.94
N TYR A 172 -4.75 -4.73 -1.92
CA TYR A 172 -5.71 -5.38 -1.01
C TYR A 172 -5.32 -5.15 0.46
N TYR A 173 -4.04 -5.32 0.80
CA TYR A 173 -3.56 -5.01 2.14
C TYR A 173 -3.88 -3.56 2.54
N GLN A 174 -3.61 -2.61 1.64
CA GLN A 174 -3.89 -1.20 1.91
C GLN A 174 -5.39 -0.92 1.99
N LYS A 175 -6.25 -1.59 1.21
CA LYS A 175 -7.72 -1.49 1.36
C LYS A 175 -8.15 -1.94 2.76
N GLY A 176 -7.57 -3.02 3.30
CA GLY A 176 -7.81 -3.44 4.68
C GLY A 176 -7.43 -2.37 5.71
N ILE A 177 -6.26 -1.73 5.53
CA ILE A 177 -5.80 -0.63 6.40
C ILE A 177 -6.70 0.61 6.30
N VAL A 178 -7.10 1.00 5.10
CA VAL A 178 -8.00 2.15 4.89
C VAL A 178 -9.36 1.87 5.51
N THR A 179 -9.95 0.71 5.22
CA THR A 179 -11.29 0.32 5.69
C THR A 179 -11.35 0.29 7.20
N LYS A 180 -10.34 -0.26 7.90
CA LYS A 180 -10.38 -0.31 9.37
C LYS A 180 -10.25 1.05 10.05
N ASN A 181 -9.63 2.03 9.39
CA ASN A 181 -9.37 3.36 9.95
C ASN A 181 -10.43 4.38 9.52
N MET A 182 -11.28 4.05 8.56
CA MET A 182 -12.41 4.86 8.12
C MET A 182 -13.54 4.85 9.17
N GLU A 183 -14.19 5.99 9.39
CA GLU A 183 -15.37 6.08 10.24
C GLU A 183 -16.50 5.20 9.64
N GLY A 184 -17.10 4.34 10.47
CA GLY A 184 -18.08 3.36 10.01
C GLY A 184 -17.47 2.16 9.26
N GLY A 185 -16.14 2.03 9.25
CA GLY A 185 -15.43 0.88 8.69
C GLY A 185 -15.82 -0.43 9.36
N GLU A 186 -16.35 -1.37 8.58
CA GLU A 186 -16.78 -2.68 9.06
C GLU A 186 -15.59 -3.63 9.20
N LEU A 187 -15.42 -4.20 10.40
CA LEU A 187 -14.31 -5.11 10.71
C LEU A 187 -14.21 -6.28 9.72
N ASN A 188 -15.34 -6.90 9.38
CA ASN A 188 -15.35 -8.05 8.49
C ASN A 188 -14.95 -7.68 7.05
N GLU A 189 -15.22 -6.46 6.61
CA GLU A 189 -14.78 -6.00 5.29
C GLU A 189 -13.25 -5.80 5.27
N ALA A 190 -12.71 -5.15 6.31
CA ALA A 190 -11.26 -4.99 6.45
C ALA A 190 -10.51 -6.34 6.48
N LEU A 191 -11.05 -7.31 7.24
CA LEU A 191 -10.51 -8.67 7.29
C LEU A 191 -10.58 -9.38 5.93
N GLY A 192 -11.69 -9.23 5.19
CA GLY A 192 -11.81 -9.75 3.83
C GLY A 192 -10.74 -9.22 2.89
N TYR A 193 -10.39 -7.93 2.98
CA TYR A 193 -9.28 -7.37 2.20
C TYR A 193 -7.90 -7.92 2.62
N PHE A 194 -7.69 -8.19 3.91
CA PHE A 194 -6.46 -8.87 4.35
C PHE A 194 -6.39 -10.32 3.86
N ASP A 195 -7.51 -11.04 3.84
CA ASP A 195 -7.58 -12.41 3.30
C ASP A 195 -7.24 -12.43 1.81
N GLN A 196 -7.79 -11.47 1.04
CA GLN A 196 -7.43 -11.30 -0.38
C GLN A 196 -5.94 -10.98 -0.56
N ALA A 197 -5.37 -10.13 0.30
CA ALA A 197 -3.94 -9.83 0.25
C ALA A 197 -3.07 -11.07 0.54
N ILE A 198 -3.51 -11.94 1.46
CA ILE A 198 -2.85 -13.22 1.75
C ILE A 198 -2.96 -14.17 0.56
N GLU A 199 -4.15 -14.29 -0.04
CA GLU A 199 -4.38 -15.16 -1.20
C GLU A 199 -3.50 -14.76 -2.38
N VAL A 200 -3.58 -13.49 -2.79
CA VAL A 200 -2.79 -12.94 -3.91
C VAL A 200 -1.30 -12.96 -3.58
N GLY A 201 -0.92 -12.67 -2.33
CA GLY A 201 0.46 -12.76 -1.87
C GLY A 201 1.03 -14.17 -2.01
N ASN A 202 0.29 -15.20 -1.61
CA ASN A 202 0.69 -16.61 -1.76
C ASN A 202 0.84 -17.00 -3.24
N GLN A 203 -0.11 -16.60 -4.09
CA GLN A 203 -0.06 -16.86 -5.53
C GLN A 203 1.21 -16.27 -6.18
N ASN A 204 1.65 -15.11 -5.70
CA ASN A 204 2.82 -14.39 -6.22
C ASN A 204 4.11 -14.66 -5.45
N ASN A 205 4.10 -15.54 -4.44
CA ASN A 205 5.23 -15.79 -3.53
C ASN A 205 5.73 -14.53 -2.77
N ASP A 206 4.86 -13.56 -2.51
CA ASP A 206 5.14 -12.39 -1.68
C ASP A 206 4.92 -12.74 -0.21
N ASN A 207 5.88 -13.43 0.40
CA ASN A 207 5.80 -13.81 1.82
C ASN A 207 5.75 -12.61 2.77
N GLN A 208 6.27 -11.45 2.33
CA GLN A 208 6.28 -10.24 3.14
C GLN A 208 4.86 -9.68 3.29
N ILE A 209 4.09 -9.59 2.20
CA ILE A 209 2.72 -9.08 2.27
C ILE A 209 1.79 -10.07 2.98
N VAL A 210 2.01 -11.39 2.81
CA VAL A 210 1.27 -12.42 3.54
C VAL A 210 1.47 -12.26 5.05
N THR A 211 2.73 -12.11 5.49
CA THR A 211 3.07 -11.93 6.92
C THR A 211 2.42 -10.66 7.46
N ARG A 212 2.60 -9.53 6.79
CA ARG A 212 2.02 -8.23 7.21
C ARG A 212 0.50 -8.26 7.27
N SER A 213 -0.15 -8.95 6.34
CA SER A 213 -1.62 -9.04 6.29
C SER A 213 -2.15 -9.90 7.44
N ARG A 214 -1.49 -11.03 7.75
CA ARG A 214 -1.82 -11.85 8.92
C ARG A 214 -1.63 -11.10 10.24
N GLU A 215 -0.50 -10.39 10.37
CA GLU A 215 -0.23 -9.55 11.54
C GLU A 215 -1.30 -8.46 11.70
N ALA A 216 -1.62 -7.73 10.63
CA ALA A 216 -2.62 -6.67 10.66
C ALA A 216 -4.01 -7.19 11.04
N ALA A 217 -4.45 -8.30 10.44
CA ALA A 217 -5.74 -8.93 10.74
C ALA A 217 -5.80 -9.46 12.19
N GLY A 218 -4.77 -10.21 12.61
CA GLY A 218 -4.68 -10.75 13.96
C GLY A 218 -4.62 -9.67 15.04
N SER A 219 -3.81 -8.62 14.85
CA SER A 219 -3.71 -7.51 15.80
C SER A 219 -5.00 -6.70 15.89
N GLU A 220 -5.71 -6.49 14.78
CA GLU A 220 -7.02 -5.84 14.80
C GLU A 220 -8.03 -6.65 15.60
N LEU A 221 -8.09 -7.97 15.42
CA LEU A 221 -8.97 -8.85 16.17
C LEU A 221 -8.62 -8.87 17.67
N VAL A 222 -7.33 -8.88 18.03
CA VAL A 222 -6.88 -8.75 19.43
C VAL A 222 -7.34 -7.42 20.03
N TYR A 223 -7.23 -6.32 19.27
CA TYR A 223 -7.69 -5.00 19.71
C TYR A 223 -9.20 -4.98 19.98
N ARG A 224 -10.02 -5.50 19.05
CA ARG A 224 -11.48 -5.62 19.22
C ARG A 224 -11.85 -6.54 20.38
N GLY A 225 -11.09 -7.62 20.57
CA GLY A 225 -11.19 -8.50 21.74
C GLY A 225 -10.96 -7.74 23.05
N SER A 226 -9.92 -6.91 23.11
CA SER A 226 -9.63 -6.07 24.28
C SER A 226 -10.75 -5.07 24.58
N GLN A 227 -11.28 -4.38 23.55
CA GLN A 227 -12.41 -3.46 23.72
C GLN A 227 -13.67 -4.18 24.23
N ALA A 228 -13.92 -5.40 23.75
CA ALA A 228 -15.03 -6.22 24.20
C ALA A 228 -14.87 -6.65 25.67
N ILE A 229 -13.64 -6.96 26.12
CA ILE A 229 -13.33 -7.23 27.54
C ILE A 229 -13.61 -6.00 28.40
N GLU A 230 -13.15 -4.81 27.99
CA GLU A 230 -13.40 -3.55 28.71
C GLU A 230 -14.91 -3.25 28.84
N SER A 231 -15.66 -3.57 27.79
CA SER A 231 -17.13 -3.45 27.75
C SER A 231 -17.85 -4.60 28.48
N LYS A 232 -17.11 -5.53 29.10
CA LYS A 232 -17.59 -6.77 29.74
C LYS A 232 -18.39 -7.70 28.82
N ASN A 233 -18.27 -7.51 27.51
CA ASN A 233 -18.83 -8.39 26.50
C ASN A 233 -17.86 -9.53 26.21
N PHE A 234 -17.70 -10.40 27.21
CA PHE A 234 -16.70 -11.46 27.15
C PHE A 234 -17.00 -12.51 26.07
N SER A 235 -18.26 -12.68 25.66
CA SER A 235 -18.60 -13.64 24.59
C SER A 235 -18.04 -13.18 23.25
N ASN A 236 -18.22 -11.90 22.89
CA ASN A 236 -17.65 -11.34 21.69
C ASN A 236 -16.11 -11.26 21.77
N ALA A 237 -15.56 -11.01 22.96
CA ALA A 237 -14.11 -11.03 23.15
C ALA A 237 -13.51 -12.40 22.77
N VAL A 238 -14.11 -13.49 23.26
CA VAL A 238 -13.66 -14.85 22.92
C VAL A 238 -13.76 -15.12 21.42
N ASP A 239 -14.84 -14.70 20.76
CA ASP A 239 -14.99 -14.84 19.30
C ASP A 239 -13.85 -14.16 18.53
N TYR A 240 -13.61 -12.87 18.82
CA TYR A 240 -12.55 -12.12 18.15
C TYR A 240 -11.17 -12.73 18.37
N LEU A 241 -10.88 -13.16 19.60
CA LEU A 241 -9.56 -13.67 19.94
C LEU A 241 -9.30 -15.07 19.37
N ASN A 242 -10.32 -15.92 19.28
CA ASN A 242 -10.19 -17.19 18.57
C ASN A 242 -9.94 -16.97 17.07
N ARG A 243 -10.66 -16.03 16.44
CA ARG A 243 -10.38 -15.64 15.05
C ARG A 243 -8.98 -15.06 14.88
N ALA A 244 -8.47 -14.31 15.87
CA ALA A 244 -7.09 -13.80 15.81
C ALA A 244 -6.06 -14.94 15.73
N LEU A 245 -6.32 -16.06 16.43
CA LEU A 245 -5.46 -17.25 16.40
C LEU A 245 -5.51 -18.00 15.05
N GLU A 246 -6.54 -17.79 14.22
CA GLU A 246 -6.57 -18.31 12.84
C GLU A 246 -5.52 -17.60 11.95
N TYR A 247 -5.19 -16.34 12.25
CA TYR A 247 -4.13 -15.59 11.56
C TYR A 247 -2.74 -15.82 12.16
N ASN A 248 -2.67 -16.03 13.48
CA ASN A 248 -1.43 -16.31 14.20
C ASN A 248 -1.67 -17.23 15.41
N GLU A 249 -1.47 -18.54 15.21
CA GLU A 249 -1.65 -19.57 16.23
C GLU A 249 -0.70 -19.45 17.44
N SER A 250 0.38 -18.66 17.29
CA SER A 250 1.42 -18.43 18.29
C SER A 250 1.36 -17.01 18.89
N SER A 251 0.18 -16.37 18.87
CA SER A 251 -0.01 -15.03 19.44
C SER A 251 -0.13 -15.06 20.96
N GLU A 252 0.95 -14.67 21.68
CA GLU A 252 0.94 -14.50 23.14
C GLU A 252 -0.23 -13.60 23.58
N ASP A 253 -0.39 -12.44 22.93
CA ASP A 253 -1.41 -11.47 23.33
C ASP A 253 -2.82 -11.99 23.13
N ALA A 254 -3.09 -12.79 22.08
CA ALA A 254 -4.40 -13.40 21.89
C ALA A 254 -4.74 -14.38 23.02
N TYR A 255 -3.80 -15.24 23.41
CA TYR A 255 -3.99 -16.18 24.54
C TYR A 255 -4.13 -15.46 25.88
N TYR A 256 -3.33 -14.41 26.12
CA TYR A 256 -3.47 -13.56 27.31
C TYR A 256 -4.88 -12.97 27.42
N ARG A 257 -5.36 -12.32 26.34
CA ARG A 257 -6.70 -11.73 26.32
C ARG A 257 -7.81 -12.79 26.42
N LEU A 258 -7.59 -14.01 25.89
CA LEU A 258 -8.53 -15.11 26.05
C LEU A 258 -8.65 -15.52 27.52
N ALA A 259 -7.54 -15.59 28.24
CA ALA A 259 -7.55 -15.87 29.67
C ALA A 259 -8.35 -14.81 30.46
N GLU A 260 -8.17 -13.52 30.13
CA GLU A 260 -8.97 -12.44 30.73
C GLU A 260 -10.46 -12.57 30.40
N ALA A 261 -10.81 -12.86 29.15
CA ALA A 261 -12.19 -13.03 28.74
C ALA A 261 -12.85 -14.23 29.41
N TYR A 262 -12.16 -15.37 29.51
CA TYR A 262 -12.66 -16.56 30.21
C TYR A 262 -12.80 -16.36 31.71
N ASN A 263 -11.85 -15.66 32.35
CA ASN A 263 -12.00 -15.22 33.75
C ASN A 263 -13.25 -14.35 33.92
N GLY A 264 -13.52 -13.42 33.01
CA GLY A 264 -14.75 -12.62 32.99
C GLY A 264 -16.03 -13.45 32.86
N GLN A 265 -15.97 -14.57 32.12
CA GLN A 265 -17.07 -15.54 31.99
C GLN A 265 -17.17 -16.53 33.15
N GLN A 266 -16.24 -16.52 34.11
CA GLN A 266 -16.10 -17.54 35.15
C GLN A 266 -15.82 -18.96 34.60
N LYS A 267 -15.28 -19.02 33.38
CA LYS A 267 -14.80 -20.25 32.74
C LYS A 267 -13.36 -20.50 33.14
N TRP A 268 -13.18 -20.86 34.41
CA TRP A 268 -11.88 -20.83 35.05
C TRP A 268 -10.91 -21.86 34.49
N ALA A 269 -11.38 -23.04 34.08
CA ALA A 269 -10.53 -24.07 33.49
C ALA A 269 -9.94 -23.61 32.14
N GLU A 270 -10.78 -23.05 31.27
CA GLU A 270 -10.37 -22.49 29.99
C GLU A 270 -9.45 -21.27 30.16
N ALA A 271 -9.66 -20.47 31.21
CA ALA A 271 -8.77 -19.36 31.55
C ALA A 271 -7.37 -19.83 31.97
N VAL A 272 -7.27 -20.93 32.73
CA VAL A 272 -5.99 -21.56 33.08
C VAL A 272 -5.25 -22.02 31.82
N GLU A 273 -5.93 -22.75 30.93
CA GLU A 273 -5.34 -23.26 29.69
C GLU A 273 -4.81 -22.11 28.82
N ALA A 274 -5.61 -21.06 28.60
CA ALA A 274 -5.20 -19.90 27.81
C ALA A 274 -4.03 -19.14 28.45
N ALA A 275 -4.04 -18.93 29.78
CA ALA A 275 -2.97 -18.23 30.48
C ALA A 275 -1.65 -19.02 30.44
N GLN A 276 -1.71 -20.34 30.60
CA GLN A 276 -0.54 -21.22 30.46
C GLN A 276 0.01 -21.16 29.04
N LYS A 277 -0.87 -21.22 28.03
CA LYS A 277 -0.43 -21.14 26.63
C LYS A 277 0.25 -19.81 26.31
N SER A 278 -0.27 -18.72 26.84
CA SER A 278 0.38 -17.41 26.77
C SER A 278 1.77 -17.41 27.41
N LEU A 279 1.91 -17.98 28.62
CA LEU A 279 3.20 -18.10 29.31
C LEU A 279 4.24 -18.92 28.54
N GLU A 280 3.81 -20.00 27.86
CA GLU A 280 4.68 -20.81 26.98
C GLU A 280 5.26 -20.00 25.82
N LEU A 281 4.46 -19.11 25.25
CA LEU A 281 4.84 -18.28 24.09
C LEU A 281 5.62 -17.02 24.50
N SER A 282 5.57 -16.65 25.78
CA SER A 282 6.17 -15.42 26.26
C SER A 282 7.69 -15.51 26.39
N ASN A 283 8.39 -14.66 25.64
CA ASN A 283 9.85 -14.58 25.61
C ASN A 283 10.43 -13.46 26.50
N GLY A 284 9.60 -12.79 27.30
CA GLY A 284 10.01 -11.65 28.12
C GLY A 284 10.52 -12.00 29.53
N GLY A 285 10.93 -10.96 30.27
CA GLY A 285 11.33 -11.05 31.67
C GLY A 285 10.14 -11.19 32.62
N ARG A 286 10.41 -11.13 33.93
CA ARG A 286 9.36 -11.25 34.97
C ARG A 286 8.25 -10.20 34.82
N THR A 287 8.61 -8.97 34.45
CA THR A 287 7.64 -7.89 34.22
C THR A 287 6.70 -8.18 33.04
N ASP A 288 7.22 -8.74 31.95
CA ASP A 288 6.42 -9.01 30.75
C ASP A 288 5.44 -10.17 31.01
N LYS A 289 5.89 -11.18 31.76
CA LYS A 289 5.09 -12.35 32.14
C LYS A 289 4.05 -12.06 33.22
N ALA A 290 4.15 -10.93 33.92
CA ALA A 290 3.29 -10.60 35.07
C ALA A 290 1.79 -10.58 34.70
N LYS A 291 1.44 -10.04 33.52
CA LYS A 291 0.04 -10.00 33.02
C LYS A 291 -0.58 -11.41 32.88
N ASN A 292 0.23 -12.36 32.41
CA ASN A 292 -0.17 -13.73 32.18
C ASN A 292 -0.34 -14.48 33.50
N TYR A 293 0.62 -14.32 34.42
CA TYR A 293 0.52 -14.87 35.77
C TYR A 293 -0.65 -14.29 36.57
N PHE A 294 -0.96 -13.00 36.40
CA PHE A 294 -2.11 -12.39 37.07
C PHE A 294 -3.43 -13.01 36.60
N SER A 295 -3.56 -13.23 35.29
CA SER A 295 -4.72 -13.91 34.70
C SER A 295 -4.83 -15.36 35.18
N LEU A 296 -3.70 -16.07 35.27
CA LEU A 296 -3.63 -17.43 35.80
C LEU A 296 -4.04 -17.50 37.27
N GLY A 297 -3.54 -16.58 38.12
CA GLY A 297 -3.89 -16.52 39.54
C GLY A 297 -5.37 -16.22 39.76
N THR A 298 -5.95 -15.36 38.93
CA THR A 298 -7.40 -15.08 38.94
C THR A 298 -8.21 -16.34 38.63
N ALA A 299 -7.77 -17.13 37.65
CA ALA A 299 -8.43 -18.37 37.27
C ALA A 299 -8.35 -19.43 38.38
N TYR A 300 -7.17 -19.64 38.96
CA TYR A 300 -6.99 -20.56 40.09
C TYR A 300 -7.78 -20.12 41.34
N GLN A 301 -7.85 -18.82 41.61
CA GLN A 301 -8.71 -18.29 42.68
C GLN A 301 -10.18 -18.65 42.43
N GLY A 302 -10.67 -18.49 41.18
CA GLY A 302 -12.02 -18.88 40.78
C GLY A 302 -12.31 -20.38 40.91
N LEU A 303 -11.30 -21.24 40.69
CA LEU A 303 -11.38 -22.68 40.92
C LEU A 303 -11.32 -23.08 42.42
N GLY A 304 -11.02 -22.14 43.32
CA GLY A 304 -10.77 -22.44 44.73
C GLY A 304 -9.41 -23.10 44.99
N GLN A 305 -8.53 -23.12 43.99
CA GLN A 305 -7.16 -23.64 44.07
C GLN A 305 -6.23 -22.59 44.70
N ARG A 306 -6.39 -22.40 46.01
CA ARG A 306 -5.73 -21.31 46.75
C ARG A 306 -4.19 -21.33 46.64
N ALA A 307 -3.56 -22.50 46.73
CA ALA A 307 -2.10 -22.61 46.67
C ALA A 307 -1.57 -22.17 45.29
N ASP A 308 -2.15 -22.72 44.22
CA ASP A 308 -1.78 -22.36 42.84
C ASP A 308 -2.05 -20.88 42.54
N ALA A 309 -3.14 -20.33 43.08
CA ALA A 309 -3.45 -18.91 42.97
C ALA A 309 -2.39 -18.02 43.66
N CYS A 310 -1.97 -18.39 44.88
CA CYS A 310 -0.90 -17.70 45.60
C CYS A 310 0.43 -17.72 44.81
N ASP A 311 0.81 -18.88 44.28
CA ASP A 311 2.03 -19.02 43.49
C ASP A 311 1.98 -18.18 42.21
N ALA A 312 0.84 -18.20 41.50
CA ALA A 312 0.66 -17.39 40.30
C ALA A 312 0.69 -15.89 40.62
N PHE A 313 0.01 -15.42 41.68
CA PHE A 313 0.05 -14.01 42.05
C PHE A 313 1.44 -13.56 42.54
N SER A 314 2.21 -14.43 43.21
CA SER A 314 3.61 -14.14 43.56
C SER A 314 4.46 -13.91 42.31
N ASN A 315 4.27 -14.73 41.27
CA ASN A 315 4.93 -14.54 39.98
C ASN A 315 4.41 -13.31 39.21
N ALA A 316 3.18 -12.87 39.49
CA ALA A 316 2.58 -11.65 38.93
C ALA A 316 3.00 -10.35 39.64
N ALA A 317 3.71 -10.44 40.78
CA ALA A 317 4.02 -9.30 41.64
C ALA A 317 5.15 -8.37 41.11
N TYR A 318 5.09 -8.03 39.81
CA TYR A 318 6.07 -7.19 39.10
C TYR A 318 5.36 -6.13 38.26
N GLY A 319 6.04 -5.02 37.99
CA GLY A 319 5.55 -3.95 37.11
C GLY A 319 4.19 -3.39 37.53
N SER A 320 3.29 -3.20 36.56
CA SER A 320 1.94 -2.67 36.77
C SER A 320 1.01 -3.60 37.56
N PHE A 321 1.33 -4.90 37.63
CA PHE A 321 0.50 -5.89 38.32
C PHE A 321 0.91 -6.08 39.79
N LYS A 322 2.05 -5.53 40.21
CA LYS A 322 2.63 -5.73 41.54
C LYS A 322 1.62 -5.49 42.68
N ASN A 323 1.12 -4.27 42.79
CA ASN A 323 0.25 -3.89 43.90
C ASN A 323 -1.07 -4.69 43.90
N SER A 324 -1.62 -4.96 42.72
CA SER A 324 -2.86 -5.74 42.58
C SER A 324 -2.65 -7.20 43.00
N ALA A 325 -1.52 -7.80 42.62
CA ALA A 325 -1.18 -9.17 42.98
C ALA A 325 -0.88 -9.31 44.47
N GLU A 326 -0.11 -8.38 45.06
CA GLU A 326 0.15 -8.32 46.50
C GLU A 326 -1.16 -8.18 47.29
N HIS A 327 -2.08 -7.32 46.85
CA HIS A 327 -3.39 -7.19 47.47
C HIS A 327 -4.19 -8.51 47.44
N LYS A 328 -4.22 -9.20 46.29
CA LYS A 328 -4.87 -10.51 46.15
C LYS A 328 -4.31 -11.52 47.14
N MET A 329 -2.98 -11.58 47.27
CA MET A 329 -2.31 -12.52 48.17
C MET A 329 -2.55 -12.18 49.65
N GLU A 330 -2.44 -10.93 50.06
CA GLU A 330 -2.52 -10.52 51.46
C GLU A 330 -3.97 -10.57 51.99
N PHE A 331 -4.91 -9.98 51.24
CA PHE A 331 -6.24 -9.68 51.78
C PHE A 331 -7.31 -10.68 51.34
N GLU A 332 -7.21 -11.23 50.13
CA GLU A 332 -8.22 -12.15 49.61
C GLU A 332 -7.87 -13.62 49.85
N LEU A 333 -6.64 -14.01 49.51
CA LEU A 333 -6.18 -15.40 49.61
C LEU A 333 -5.43 -15.69 50.91
N LYS A 334 -4.94 -14.69 51.64
CA LYS A 334 -4.13 -14.86 52.86
C LYS A 334 -2.96 -15.84 52.64
N CYS A 335 -2.17 -15.65 51.58
CA CYS A 335 -1.04 -16.52 51.26
C CYS A 335 0.01 -16.50 52.38
N GLU A 336 0.62 -17.65 52.67
CA GLU A 336 1.66 -17.74 53.71
C GLU A 336 3.02 -17.34 53.11
N ASN A 337 3.71 -16.37 53.73
CA ASN A 337 5.00 -15.78 53.31
C ASN A 337 4.93 -14.98 51.99
N ILE A 338 4.68 -13.67 52.10
CA ILE A 338 4.72 -12.69 50.98
C ILE A 338 6.16 -12.28 50.68
#